data_AF-A0A2J7PB85-F1
#
_entry.id   AF-A0A2J7PB85-F1
#
_cell.length_a   1.000
_cell.length_b   1.000
_cell.length_c   1.000
_cell.angle_alpha   90.00
_cell.angle_beta   90.00
_cell.angle_gamma   90.00
#
_symmetry.space_group_name_H-M   'P 1'
#
loop_
_entity.id
_entity.type
_entity.pdbx_description
1 polymer ?
#
loop_
_entity_poly.entity_id
_entity_poly.type
_entity_poly.pdbx_seq_one_letter_code
_entity_poly.pdbx_strand_id
1 'polypeptide(L)'
;PCNVIDGYPFAPRKLYSPEYVRQFLHLRPRTSTFGALLRVRDATSHAVNEHFCNNGCIHKHTPILTSNDSQGAGEVFRVIPGNENLVKEMAKDGMSFDEAYFDNFKKGLSKGYTFGPTFRAENSRSRIHLAEFYVVKSETAFIESLEELMKVMENLIKDVTSKVLGKCTDDVQTLCSAAGNEDSLLSVLEKPFEVMTHEEAVDIIDGNSGNFVSLVERGQGFGKEHELYPVKHAGGCSVFVVDWPHDIKPFYMK
;
A
#
# COMPACT_ATOMS: atom_id res chain seq x y z
N PRO A 1 30.60 5.24 -19.00
CA PRO A 1 31.25 5.64 -17.72
C PRO A 1 30.91 7.09 -17.37
N CYS A 2 30.28 7.34 -16.21
CA CYS A 2 30.04 8.71 -15.74
C CYS A 2 31.38 9.30 -15.28
N ASN A 3 31.77 10.43 -15.86
CA ASN A 3 33.00 11.11 -15.45
C ASN A 3 32.77 11.71 -14.05
N VAL A 4 33.39 11.13 -13.04
CA VAL A 4 33.25 11.53 -11.62
C VAL A 4 33.86 12.93 -11.38
N ILE A 5 34.63 13.44 -12.34
CA ILE A 5 35.36 14.70 -12.24
C ILE A 5 34.46 15.93 -12.53
N ASP A 6 33.31 15.75 -13.20
CA ASP A 6 32.35 16.82 -13.56
C ASP A 6 31.04 16.73 -12.77
N GLY A 7 31.03 17.24 -11.53
CA GLY A 7 29.78 17.54 -10.81
C GLY A 7 28.87 16.37 -10.45
N TYR A 8 29.30 15.10 -10.62
CA TYR A 8 28.51 13.93 -10.23
C TYR A 8 28.48 13.80 -8.69
N PRO A 9 27.30 13.75 -8.05
CA PRO A 9 27.18 13.86 -6.60
C PRO A 9 27.55 12.58 -5.83
N PHE A 10 27.67 11.43 -6.51
CA PHE A 10 27.89 10.14 -5.87
C PHE A 10 29.28 9.56 -6.17
N ALA A 11 30.19 9.65 -5.20
CA ALA A 11 31.49 9.02 -5.24
C ALA A 11 31.33 7.48 -5.23
N PRO A 12 32.14 6.74 -6.01
CA PRO A 12 32.14 5.29 -5.97
C PRO A 12 32.36 4.73 -4.56
N ARG A 13 31.65 3.66 -4.20
CA ARG A 13 31.76 2.94 -2.91
C ARG A 13 31.46 3.76 -1.65
N LYS A 14 31.01 5.02 -1.78
CA LYS A 14 30.54 5.82 -0.65
C LYS A 14 29.04 5.60 -0.47
N LEU A 15 28.62 5.31 0.76
CA LEU A 15 27.21 5.32 1.15
C LEU A 15 26.79 6.74 1.49
N TYR A 16 25.58 7.09 1.09
CA TYR A 16 24.98 8.40 1.29
C TYR A 16 23.68 8.24 2.06
N SER A 17 23.34 9.23 2.89
CA SER A 17 22.06 9.22 3.59
C SER A 17 20.89 9.30 2.58
N PRO A 18 19.73 8.69 2.89
CA PRO A 18 18.54 8.80 2.06
C PRO A 18 18.13 10.25 1.77
N GLU A 19 18.34 11.18 2.70
CA GLU A 19 18.08 12.62 2.56
C GLU A 19 18.94 13.24 1.46
N TYR A 20 20.24 12.94 1.45
CA TYR A 20 21.15 13.45 0.42
C TYR A 20 20.83 12.88 -0.95
N VAL A 21 20.58 11.57 -1.02
CA VAL A 21 20.21 10.88 -2.28
C VAL A 21 18.92 11.46 -2.88
N ARG A 22 17.97 11.88 -2.04
CA ARG A 22 16.71 12.51 -2.49
C ARG A 22 16.89 13.88 -3.15
N GLN A 23 18.01 14.58 -2.93
CA GLN A 23 18.30 15.85 -3.61
C GLN A 23 18.59 15.66 -5.11
N PHE A 24 18.95 14.44 -5.54
CA PHE A 24 19.33 14.12 -6.91
C PHE A 24 18.44 13.02 -7.52
N LEU A 25 17.12 13.27 -7.59
CA LEU A 25 16.12 12.27 -8.02
C LEU A 25 16.40 11.61 -9.39
N HIS A 26 16.97 12.36 -10.32
CA HIS A 26 17.31 11.86 -11.66
C HIS A 26 18.59 11.01 -11.69
N LEU A 27 19.44 11.08 -10.65
CA LEU A 27 20.69 10.32 -10.55
C LEU A 27 20.64 9.21 -9.50
N ARG A 28 19.75 9.29 -8.50
CA ARG A 28 19.66 8.28 -7.43
C ARG A 28 19.52 6.83 -7.92
N PRO A 29 18.87 6.50 -9.07
CA PRO A 29 18.83 5.13 -9.57
C PRO A 29 20.21 4.51 -9.83
N ARG A 30 21.27 5.32 -9.90
CA ARG A 30 22.65 4.88 -10.08
C ARG A 30 23.36 4.50 -8.77
N THR A 31 22.75 4.74 -7.62
CA THR A 31 23.26 4.25 -6.33
C THR A 31 22.90 2.76 -6.15
N SER A 32 23.75 1.98 -5.49
CA SER A 32 23.52 0.54 -5.30
C SER A 32 22.18 0.26 -4.61
N THR A 33 21.93 0.93 -3.49
CA THR A 33 20.71 0.77 -2.69
C THR A 33 19.45 1.14 -3.46
N PHE A 34 19.43 2.28 -4.18
CA PHE A 34 18.22 2.68 -4.90
C PHE A 34 18.02 1.84 -6.18
N GLY A 35 19.10 1.42 -6.85
CA GLY A 35 19.03 0.48 -7.96
C GLY A 35 18.41 -0.86 -7.53
N ALA A 36 18.85 -1.39 -6.38
CA ALA A 36 18.28 -2.59 -5.77
C ALA A 36 16.78 -2.39 -5.44
N LEU A 37 16.42 -1.26 -4.84
CA LEU A 37 15.03 -0.91 -4.56
C LEU A 37 14.14 -0.94 -5.81
N LEU A 38 14.61 -0.37 -6.92
CA LEU A 38 13.85 -0.34 -8.17
C LEU A 38 13.67 -1.74 -8.78
N ARG A 39 14.71 -2.59 -8.74
CA ARG A 39 14.63 -3.97 -9.22
C ARG A 39 13.71 -4.83 -8.36
N VAL A 40 13.79 -4.70 -7.04
CA VAL A 40 12.86 -5.36 -6.11
C VAL A 40 11.43 -4.90 -6.38
N ARG A 41 11.20 -3.59 -6.55
CA ARG A 41 9.87 -3.05 -6.88
C ARG A 41 9.31 -3.61 -8.19
N ASP A 42 10.15 -3.73 -9.23
CA ASP A 42 9.76 -4.36 -10.51
C ASP A 42 9.37 -5.83 -10.30
N ALA A 43 10.22 -6.60 -9.62
CA ALA A 43 9.96 -8.01 -9.31
C ALA A 43 8.68 -8.20 -8.47
N THR A 44 8.46 -7.36 -7.46
CA THR A 44 7.22 -7.34 -6.67
C THR A 44 6.01 -7.06 -7.54
N SER A 45 6.09 -6.06 -8.43
CA SER A 45 4.98 -5.70 -9.31
C SER A 45 4.64 -6.84 -10.28
N HIS A 46 5.66 -7.52 -10.80
CA HIS A 46 5.47 -8.71 -11.63
C HIS A 46 4.84 -9.86 -10.84
N ALA A 47 5.37 -10.17 -9.65
CA ALA A 47 4.87 -11.24 -8.79
C ALA A 47 3.40 -11.04 -8.38
N VAL A 48 2.98 -9.80 -8.10
CA VAL A 48 1.58 -9.46 -7.82
C VAL A 48 0.69 -9.79 -9.02
N ASN A 49 1.06 -9.37 -10.23
CA ASN A 49 0.27 -9.66 -11.43
C ASN A 49 0.20 -11.17 -11.71
N GLU A 50 1.31 -11.86 -11.56
CA GLU A 50 1.38 -13.31 -11.72
C GLU A 50 0.50 -14.03 -10.69
N HIS A 51 0.53 -13.62 -9.42
CA HIS A 51 -0.32 -14.17 -8.37
C HIS A 51 -1.80 -14.10 -8.74
N PHE A 52 -2.28 -12.91 -9.12
CA PHE A 52 -3.68 -12.74 -9.49
C PHE A 52 -4.04 -13.50 -10.76
N CYS A 53 -3.18 -13.51 -11.77
CA CYS A 53 -3.36 -14.28 -12.99
C CYS A 53 -3.53 -15.77 -12.70
N ASN A 54 -2.64 -16.35 -11.89
CA ASN A 54 -2.67 -17.77 -11.51
C ASN A 54 -3.91 -18.14 -10.67
N ASN A 55 -4.50 -17.16 -9.97
CA ASN A 55 -5.73 -17.32 -9.19
C ASN A 55 -7.00 -17.00 -9.99
N GLY A 56 -6.89 -16.83 -11.32
CA GLY A 56 -8.02 -16.58 -12.22
C GLY A 56 -8.64 -15.18 -12.07
N CYS A 57 -7.92 -14.23 -11.49
CA CYS A 57 -8.39 -12.86 -11.35
C CYS A 57 -8.09 -12.06 -12.62
N ILE A 58 -9.06 -11.24 -13.05
CA ILE A 58 -8.90 -10.38 -14.22
C ILE A 58 -8.33 -9.03 -13.79
N HIS A 59 -7.29 -8.56 -14.47
CA HIS A 59 -6.77 -7.21 -14.27
C HIS A 59 -7.73 -6.18 -14.87
N LYS A 60 -8.27 -5.31 -14.01
CA LYS A 60 -9.21 -4.24 -14.35
C LYS A 60 -8.48 -2.90 -14.29
N HIS A 61 -8.63 -2.09 -15.32
CA HIS A 61 -8.27 -0.68 -15.27
C HIS A 61 -9.51 0.12 -14.86
N THR A 62 -9.56 0.55 -13.60
CA THR A 62 -10.63 1.44 -13.14
C THR A 62 -10.30 2.89 -13.49
N PRO A 63 -11.32 3.74 -13.73
CA PRO A 63 -11.13 5.17 -13.93
C PRO A 63 -10.34 5.79 -12.77
N ILE A 64 -9.36 6.63 -13.10
CA ILE A 64 -8.61 7.42 -12.12
C ILE A 64 -9.39 8.68 -11.77
N LEU A 65 -9.98 9.32 -12.77
CA LEU A 65 -10.84 10.48 -12.62
C LEU A 65 -12.24 10.00 -12.22
N THR A 66 -12.78 10.55 -11.14
CA THR A 66 -14.07 10.16 -10.56
C THR A 66 -14.78 11.41 -10.03
N SER A 67 -16.11 11.41 -10.09
CA SER A 67 -16.97 12.41 -9.43
C SER A 67 -17.17 12.15 -7.95
N ASN A 68 -16.92 10.90 -7.51
CA ASN A 68 -17.20 10.47 -6.15
C ASN A 68 -15.92 10.28 -5.34
N ASP A 69 -15.95 10.70 -4.07
CA ASP A 69 -15.02 10.24 -3.06
C ASP A 69 -15.46 8.85 -2.59
N SER A 70 -14.83 7.83 -3.17
CA SER A 70 -15.14 6.42 -2.90
C SER A 70 -15.00 5.99 -1.43
N GLN A 71 -14.29 6.75 -0.59
CA GLN A 71 -14.03 6.37 0.81
C GLN A 71 -14.53 7.41 1.82
N GLY A 72 -14.89 8.62 1.39
CA GLY A 72 -15.45 9.68 2.24
C GLY A 72 -14.53 10.12 3.38
N ALA A 73 -13.24 9.78 3.30
CA ALA A 73 -12.33 9.73 4.44
C ALA A 73 -11.13 10.68 4.33
N GLY A 74 -11.02 11.49 3.27
CA GLY A 74 -9.87 12.37 3.09
C GLY A 74 -10.09 13.51 2.10
N GLU A 75 -9.14 14.45 2.09
CA GLU A 75 -9.09 15.53 1.11
C GLU A 75 -8.75 14.95 -0.28
N VAL A 76 -9.47 15.38 -1.32
CA VAL A 76 -9.28 14.92 -2.71
C VAL A 76 -8.66 16.00 -3.60
N PHE A 77 -7.88 15.58 -4.60
CA PHE A 77 -7.42 16.50 -5.64
C PHE A 77 -8.56 16.80 -6.62
N ARG A 78 -8.87 18.09 -6.81
CA ARG A 78 -9.90 18.52 -7.76
C ARG A 78 -9.32 18.68 -9.16
N VAL A 79 -9.88 17.95 -10.12
CA VAL A 79 -9.58 18.10 -11.55
C VAL A 79 -10.69 18.92 -12.19
N ILE A 80 -10.32 20.04 -12.80
CA ILE A 80 -11.26 20.97 -13.45
C ILE A 80 -10.94 21.01 -14.95
N PRO A 81 -11.92 20.81 -15.85
CA PRO A 81 -11.73 20.94 -17.28
C PRO A 81 -11.29 22.37 -17.64
N GLY A 82 -10.34 22.51 -18.56
CA GLY A 82 -9.88 23.83 -19.02
C GLY A 82 -10.91 24.59 -19.86
N ASN A 83 -11.98 23.93 -20.32
CA ASN A 83 -13.07 24.54 -21.09
C ASN A 83 -14.42 23.92 -20.68
N GLU A 84 -15.26 24.70 -19.99
CA GLU A 84 -16.57 24.26 -19.51
C GLU A 84 -17.58 23.99 -20.65
N ASN A 85 -17.43 24.67 -21.80
CA ASN A 85 -18.36 24.51 -22.91
C ASN A 85 -18.25 23.12 -23.54
N LEU A 86 -17.03 22.58 -23.62
CA LEU A 86 -16.79 21.21 -24.12
C LEU A 86 -17.51 20.16 -23.26
N VAL A 87 -17.53 20.35 -21.94
CA VAL A 87 -18.20 19.42 -21.02
C VAL A 87 -19.72 19.48 -21.16
N LYS A 88 -20.28 20.67 -21.40
CA LYS A 88 -21.71 20.84 -21.71
C LYS A 88 -22.09 20.15 -23.02
N GLU A 89 -21.22 20.19 -24.03
CA GLU A 89 -21.43 19.50 -25.30
C GLU A 89 -21.34 17.97 -25.17
N MET A 90 -20.57 17.46 -24.21
CA MET A 90 -20.48 16.02 -23.93
C MET A 90 -21.68 15.47 -23.15
N ALA A 91 -22.42 16.33 -22.45
CA ALA A 91 -23.60 15.94 -21.68
C ALA A 91 -24.76 15.53 -22.59
N LYS A 92 -25.37 14.37 -22.30
CA LYS A 92 -26.58 13.88 -22.98
C LYS A 92 -27.82 14.28 -22.18
N ASP A 93 -28.96 14.40 -22.85
CA ASP A 93 -30.24 14.67 -22.18
C ASP A 93 -30.52 13.63 -21.08
N GLY A 94 -30.76 14.10 -19.85
CA GLY A 94 -31.03 13.27 -18.68
C GLY A 94 -29.79 12.74 -17.94
N MET A 95 -28.57 13.11 -18.36
CA MET A 95 -27.31 12.74 -17.71
C MET A 95 -26.77 13.91 -16.89
N SER A 96 -26.29 13.65 -15.67
CA SER A 96 -25.62 14.69 -14.88
C SER A 96 -24.24 15.04 -15.46
N PHE A 97 -23.74 16.24 -15.14
CA PHE A 97 -22.39 16.67 -15.55
C PHE A 97 -21.30 15.69 -15.12
N ASP A 98 -21.44 15.15 -13.90
CA ASP A 98 -20.51 14.19 -13.34
C ASP A 98 -20.53 12.85 -14.09
N GLU A 99 -21.71 12.36 -14.48
CA GLU A 99 -21.83 11.14 -15.29
C GLU A 99 -21.38 11.33 -16.74
N ALA A 100 -21.49 12.54 -17.29
CA ALA A 100 -21.02 12.86 -18.62
C ALA A 100 -19.49 12.94 -18.70
N TYR A 101 -18.86 13.36 -17.59
CA TYR A 101 -17.43 13.62 -17.53
C TYR A 101 -16.61 12.50 -16.88
N PHE A 102 -17.19 11.78 -15.91
CA PHE A 102 -16.53 10.71 -15.18
C PHE A 102 -17.21 9.36 -15.43
N ASP A 103 -16.42 8.37 -15.83
CA ASP A 103 -16.93 7.02 -16.10
C ASP A 103 -17.25 6.29 -14.80
N ASN A 104 -18.43 5.70 -14.73
CA ASN A 104 -18.89 4.89 -13.61
C ASN A 104 -18.63 3.42 -13.93
N PHE A 105 -17.47 2.90 -13.49
CA PHE A 105 -17.13 1.50 -13.70
C PHE A 105 -18.11 0.57 -12.97
N LYS A 106 -18.85 -0.24 -13.72
CA LYS A 106 -19.84 -1.18 -13.17
C LYS A 106 -19.19 -2.51 -12.80
N LYS A 107 -19.48 -2.99 -11.58
CA LYS A 107 -19.05 -4.32 -11.11
C LYS A 107 -19.75 -5.40 -11.93
N GLY A 108 -18.98 -6.33 -12.51
CA GLY A 108 -19.53 -7.42 -13.33
C GLY A 108 -18.70 -8.70 -13.39
N LEU A 109 -17.55 -8.74 -12.69
CA LEU A 109 -16.64 -9.89 -12.68
C LEU A 109 -16.59 -10.53 -11.31
N SER A 110 -16.58 -11.86 -11.26
CA SER A 110 -16.52 -12.64 -10.02
C SER A 110 -15.18 -12.52 -9.30
N LYS A 111 -14.07 -12.37 -10.04
CA LYS A 111 -12.73 -12.14 -9.50
C LYS A 111 -12.00 -11.11 -10.33
N GLY A 112 -11.58 -10.01 -9.72
CA GLY A 112 -10.76 -9.03 -10.42
C GLY A 112 -10.00 -8.12 -9.49
N TYR A 113 -8.87 -7.61 -9.99
CA TYR A 113 -8.00 -6.72 -9.25
C TYR A 113 -7.64 -5.50 -10.09
N THR A 114 -7.26 -4.41 -9.44
CA THR A 114 -6.72 -3.20 -10.04
C THR A 114 -5.32 -2.98 -9.49
N PHE A 115 -4.38 -2.60 -10.34
CA PHE A 115 -3.06 -2.15 -9.89
C PHE A 115 -2.74 -0.82 -10.58
N GLY A 116 -2.91 0.28 -9.85
CA GLY A 116 -2.79 1.61 -10.43
C GLY A 116 -2.54 2.71 -9.41
N PRO A 117 -2.31 3.95 -9.89
CA PRO A 117 -2.09 5.09 -9.04
C PRO A 117 -3.36 5.46 -8.27
N THR A 118 -3.18 6.02 -7.07
CA THR A 118 -4.20 6.58 -6.20
C THR A 118 -3.61 7.84 -5.56
N PHE A 119 -4.48 8.79 -5.27
CA PHE A 119 -4.07 10.11 -4.80
C PHE A 119 -4.77 10.47 -3.49
N ARG A 120 -4.08 11.20 -2.61
CA ARG A 120 -4.62 11.77 -1.37
C ARG A 120 -4.10 13.20 -1.24
N ALA A 121 -4.99 14.16 -0.98
CA ALA A 121 -4.62 15.58 -0.93
C ALA A 121 -4.32 16.09 0.49
N GLU A 122 -4.46 15.24 1.50
CA GLU A 122 -4.17 15.57 2.90
C GLU A 122 -2.79 16.22 3.06
N ASN A 123 -2.74 17.32 3.83
CA ASN A 123 -1.49 17.99 4.17
C ASN A 123 -0.68 17.23 5.25
N SER A 124 -0.27 16.00 4.93
CA SER A 124 0.56 15.15 5.79
C SER A 124 2.02 15.16 5.33
N ARG A 125 2.93 15.55 6.22
CA ARG A 125 4.39 15.57 5.98
C ARG A 125 5.14 14.41 6.66
N SER A 126 4.42 13.34 6.99
CA SER A 126 5.04 12.18 7.64
C SER A 126 5.97 11.41 6.68
N ARG A 127 6.83 10.54 7.22
CA ARG A 127 7.79 9.75 6.42
C ARG A 127 7.14 8.65 5.57
N ILE A 128 5.87 8.34 5.79
CA ILE A 128 5.14 7.21 5.17
C ILE A 128 3.92 7.67 4.36
N HIS A 129 3.72 8.98 4.19
CA HIS A 129 2.61 9.53 3.41
C HIS A 129 3.14 10.10 2.10
N LEU A 130 2.50 9.71 1.00
CA LEU A 130 2.71 10.26 -0.34
C LEU A 130 1.38 10.76 -0.88
N ALA A 131 1.40 11.88 -1.59
CA ALA A 131 0.22 12.41 -2.27
C ALA A 131 -0.19 11.53 -3.46
N GLU A 132 0.76 10.84 -4.08
CA GLU A 132 0.57 9.86 -5.15
C GLU A 132 1.28 8.56 -4.79
N PHE A 133 0.55 7.46 -4.85
CA PHE A 133 1.06 6.12 -4.56
C PHE A 133 0.30 5.08 -5.38
N TYR A 134 0.85 3.87 -5.47
CA TYR A 134 0.22 2.78 -6.20
C TYR A 134 -0.49 1.85 -5.23
N VAL A 135 -1.70 1.44 -5.59
CA VAL A 135 -2.52 0.54 -4.79
C VAL A 135 -2.88 -0.68 -5.63
N VAL A 136 -2.78 -1.84 -4.99
CA VAL A 136 -3.36 -3.08 -5.47
C VAL A 136 -4.66 -3.28 -4.72
N LYS A 137 -5.79 -3.31 -5.44
CA LYS A 137 -7.12 -3.59 -4.87
C LYS A 137 -7.66 -4.86 -5.51
N SER A 138 -8.18 -5.78 -4.73
CA SER A 138 -8.81 -7.00 -5.25
C SER A 138 -10.25 -7.09 -4.75
N GLU A 139 -11.13 -7.53 -5.63
CA GLU A 139 -12.51 -7.86 -5.31
C GLU A 139 -12.78 -9.30 -5.79
N THR A 140 -13.28 -10.12 -4.85
CA THR A 140 -13.69 -11.49 -5.11
C THR A 140 -15.12 -11.66 -4.61
N ALA A 141 -16.02 -12.05 -5.51
CA ALA A 141 -17.39 -12.39 -5.19
C ALA A 141 -17.48 -13.73 -4.45
N PHE A 142 -18.57 -13.93 -3.70
CA PHE A 142 -18.90 -15.16 -3.00
C PHE A 142 -17.93 -15.56 -1.88
N ILE A 143 -17.15 -14.60 -1.34
CA ILE A 143 -16.50 -14.77 -0.05
C ILE A 143 -17.56 -14.57 1.03
N GLU A 144 -17.81 -15.60 1.84
CA GLU A 144 -18.87 -15.59 2.87
C GLU A 144 -18.33 -15.35 4.28
N SER A 145 -17.03 -15.57 4.50
CA SER A 145 -16.39 -15.43 5.81
C SER A 145 -15.16 -14.53 5.77
N LEU A 146 -14.90 -13.87 6.90
CA LEU A 146 -13.68 -13.08 7.08
C LEU A 146 -12.42 -13.97 7.06
N GLU A 147 -12.53 -15.22 7.51
CA GLU A 147 -11.44 -16.20 7.47
C GLU A 147 -10.97 -16.49 6.04
N GLU A 148 -11.90 -16.68 5.10
CA GLU A 148 -11.57 -16.85 3.68
C GLU A 148 -10.87 -15.61 3.10
N LEU A 149 -11.34 -14.41 3.44
CA LEU A 149 -10.72 -13.16 3.02
C LEU A 149 -9.29 -13.03 3.56
N MET A 150 -9.08 -13.35 4.84
CA MET A 150 -7.75 -13.36 5.47
C MET A 150 -6.81 -14.35 4.80
N LYS A 151 -7.27 -15.56 4.47
CA LYS A 151 -6.48 -16.56 3.71
C LYS A 151 -6.08 -16.05 2.34
N VAL A 152 -6.98 -15.37 1.61
CA VAL A 152 -6.66 -14.76 0.31
C VAL A 152 -5.56 -13.69 0.46
N MET A 153 -5.67 -12.83 1.47
CA MET A 153 -4.67 -11.79 1.74
C MET A 153 -3.32 -12.37 2.16
N GLU A 154 -3.31 -13.35 3.08
CA GLU A 154 -2.10 -14.02 3.54
C GLU A 154 -1.38 -14.73 2.39
N ASN A 155 -2.13 -15.47 1.56
CA ASN A 155 -1.57 -16.16 0.39
C ASN A 155 -0.94 -15.18 -0.62
N LEU A 156 -1.56 -14.02 -0.84
CA LEU A 156 -0.99 -12.98 -1.70
C LEU A 156 0.36 -12.48 -1.15
N ILE A 157 0.41 -12.12 0.13
CA ILE A 157 1.63 -11.59 0.76
C ILE A 157 2.74 -12.65 0.76
N LYS A 158 2.42 -13.89 1.11
CA LYS A 158 3.39 -15.00 1.13
C LYS A 158 3.92 -15.36 -0.25
N ASP A 159 3.04 -15.50 -1.25
CA ASP A 159 3.45 -15.83 -2.63
C ASP A 159 4.35 -14.74 -3.22
N VAL A 160 3.95 -13.47 -3.09
CA VAL A 160 4.73 -12.33 -3.60
C VAL A 160 6.07 -12.24 -2.88
N THR A 161 6.09 -12.38 -1.55
CA THR A 161 7.33 -12.35 -0.76
C THR A 161 8.26 -13.49 -1.17
N SER A 162 7.75 -14.71 -1.32
CA SER A 162 8.53 -15.88 -1.74
C SER A 162 9.17 -15.68 -3.11
N LYS A 163 8.39 -15.21 -4.10
CA LYS A 163 8.88 -14.93 -5.46
C LYS A 163 9.95 -13.84 -5.48
N VAL A 164 9.78 -12.78 -4.69
CA VAL A 164 10.76 -11.69 -4.59
C VAL A 164 12.04 -12.18 -3.93
N LEU A 165 11.96 -12.94 -2.83
CA LEU A 165 13.13 -13.49 -2.16
C LEU A 165 13.91 -14.47 -3.05
N GLY A 166 13.20 -15.29 -3.84
CA GLY A 166 13.83 -16.21 -4.78
C GLY A 166 14.46 -15.54 -6.00
N LYS A 167 13.91 -14.40 -6.47
CA LYS A 167 14.39 -13.71 -7.68
C LYS A 167 15.42 -12.61 -7.40
N CYS A 168 15.31 -11.94 -6.24
CA CYS A 168 16.03 -10.71 -5.92
C CYS A 168 16.88 -10.83 -4.65
N THR A 169 17.43 -12.02 -4.35
CA THR A 169 18.14 -12.30 -3.09
C THR A 169 19.25 -11.27 -2.79
N ASP A 170 20.15 -11.00 -3.74
CA ASP A 170 21.25 -10.04 -3.56
C ASP A 170 20.76 -8.61 -3.35
N ASP A 171 19.70 -8.22 -4.06
CA ASP A 171 19.10 -6.89 -3.96
C ASP A 171 18.40 -6.72 -2.61
N VAL A 172 17.66 -7.73 -2.15
CA VAL A 172 17.02 -7.74 -0.83
C VAL A 172 18.08 -7.67 0.26
N GLN A 173 19.16 -8.46 0.17
CA GLN A 173 20.27 -8.39 1.13
C GLN A 173 20.88 -6.99 1.19
N THR A 174 21.11 -6.37 0.02
CA THR A 174 21.61 -4.98 -0.06
C THR A 174 20.68 -4.00 0.66
N LEU A 175 19.36 -4.17 0.54
CA LEU A 175 18.37 -3.32 1.22
C LEU A 175 18.33 -3.58 2.73
N CYS A 176 18.33 -4.83 3.18
CA CYS A 176 18.37 -5.21 4.60
C CYS A 176 19.61 -4.62 5.29
N SER A 177 20.79 -4.80 4.70
CA SER A 177 22.03 -4.22 5.23
C SER A 177 21.98 -2.69 5.28
N ALA A 178 21.39 -2.04 4.26
CA ALA A 178 21.24 -0.57 4.25
C ALA A 178 20.23 -0.06 5.28
N ALA A 179 19.21 -0.86 5.62
CA ALA A 179 18.21 -0.54 6.63
C ALA A 179 18.69 -0.80 8.07
N GLY A 180 19.80 -1.53 8.24
CA GLY A 180 20.23 -2.02 9.56
C GLY A 180 19.23 -3.02 10.16
N ASN A 181 18.44 -3.66 9.31
CA ASN A 181 17.45 -4.65 9.72
C ASN A 181 17.74 -5.96 8.99
N GLU A 182 18.36 -6.89 9.72
CA GLU A 182 18.60 -8.26 9.27
C GLU A 182 17.43 -9.20 9.62
N ASP A 183 16.35 -8.68 10.23
CA ASP A 183 15.16 -9.47 10.51
C ASP A 183 14.66 -10.08 9.20
N SER A 184 14.65 -11.39 9.21
CA SER A 184 14.44 -12.16 8.01
C SER A 184 13.00 -12.03 7.56
N LEU A 185 12.80 -11.52 6.33
CA LEU A 185 11.53 -11.60 5.61
C LEU A 185 11.01 -13.05 5.50
N LEU A 186 11.85 -14.05 5.81
CA LEU A 186 11.44 -15.46 5.94
C LEU A 186 10.41 -15.67 7.05
N SER A 187 10.39 -14.85 8.12
CA SER A 187 9.39 -14.98 9.19
C SER A 187 7.95 -14.82 8.68
N VAL A 188 7.76 -13.99 7.65
CA VAL A 188 6.48 -13.82 6.94
C VAL A 188 6.05 -15.11 6.24
N LEU A 189 7.00 -15.92 5.79
CA LEU A 189 6.74 -17.17 5.06
C LEU A 189 6.51 -18.37 5.98
N GLU A 190 7.22 -18.42 7.11
CA GLU A 190 7.30 -19.60 7.97
C GLU A 190 6.05 -19.80 8.84
N LYS A 191 5.42 -18.70 9.28
CA LYS A 191 4.34 -18.75 10.26
C LYS A 191 2.99 -18.33 9.66
N PRO A 192 1.86 -18.94 10.07
CA PRO A 192 0.55 -18.40 9.76
C PRO A 192 0.41 -17.00 10.36
N PHE A 193 -0.41 -16.15 9.75
CA PHE A 193 -0.66 -14.83 10.33
C PHE A 193 -1.57 -14.98 11.54
N GLU A 194 -1.20 -14.34 12.64
CA GLU A 194 -2.02 -14.35 13.86
C GLU A 194 -3.27 -13.50 13.63
N VAL A 195 -4.39 -13.90 14.24
CA VAL A 195 -5.65 -13.16 14.16
C VAL A 195 -6.03 -12.73 15.56
N MET A 196 -6.35 -11.45 15.72
CA MET A 196 -6.89 -10.91 16.96
C MET A 196 -7.98 -9.88 16.65
N THR A 197 -8.96 -9.78 17.53
CA THR A 197 -9.99 -8.73 17.48
C THR A 197 -9.42 -7.38 17.88
N HIS A 198 -10.11 -6.30 17.51
CA HIS A 198 -9.76 -4.94 17.94
C HIS A 198 -9.73 -4.83 19.47
N GLU A 199 -10.70 -5.42 20.17
CA GLU A 199 -10.74 -5.42 21.64
C GLU A 199 -9.55 -6.18 22.26
N GLU A 200 -9.18 -7.34 21.73
CA GLU A 200 -7.98 -8.06 22.19
C GLU A 200 -6.70 -7.24 21.95
N ALA A 201 -6.60 -6.56 20.81
CA ALA A 201 -5.48 -5.67 20.52
C ALA A 201 -5.43 -4.49 21.51
N VAL A 202 -6.57 -3.88 21.84
CA VAL A 202 -6.66 -2.82 22.87
C VAL A 202 -6.25 -3.35 24.23
N ASP A 203 -6.73 -4.52 24.66
CA ASP A 203 -6.39 -5.13 25.95
C ASP A 203 -4.88 -5.36 26.08
N ILE A 204 -4.24 -5.85 25.01
CA ILE A 204 -2.79 -6.08 24.95
C ILE A 204 -2.02 -4.75 25.08
N ILE A 205 -2.50 -3.68 24.43
CA ILE A 205 -1.89 -2.36 24.47
C ILE A 205 -2.08 -1.70 25.85
N ASP A 206 -3.30 -1.70 26.38
CA ASP A 206 -3.66 -1.12 27.69
C ASP A 206 -2.88 -1.78 28.83
N GLY A 207 -2.77 -3.11 28.80
CA GLY A 207 -1.97 -3.89 29.75
C GLY A 207 -0.48 -3.55 29.73
N ASN A 208 -0.03 -2.84 28.69
CA ASN A 208 1.36 -2.43 28.47
C ASN A 208 1.49 -0.91 28.28
N SER A 209 0.50 -0.14 28.74
CA SER A 209 0.38 1.32 28.62
C SER A 209 1.66 2.10 28.98
N GLY A 210 2.45 1.60 29.94
CA GLY A 210 3.73 2.20 30.33
C GLY A 210 4.81 2.23 29.22
N ASN A 211 4.60 1.55 28.08
CA ASN A 211 5.50 1.57 26.92
C ASN A 211 5.14 2.62 25.87
N PHE A 212 4.04 3.35 26.03
CA PHE A 212 3.50 4.24 25.00
C PHE A 212 3.43 5.69 25.46
N VAL A 213 3.56 6.62 24.52
CA VAL A 213 3.44 8.05 24.80
C VAL A 213 1.97 8.46 24.87
N SER A 214 1.13 7.86 24.04
CA SER A 214 -0.31 8.05 24.05
C SER A 214 -1.04 6.77 24.51
N LEU A 215 -2.23 6.95 25.10
CA LEU A 215 -3.10 5.84 25.46
C LEU A 215 -4.06 5.58 24.30
N VAL A 216 -4.46 4.31 24.14
CA VAL A 216 -5.54 3.95 23.22
C VAL A 216 -6.87 4.15 23.92
N GLU A 217 -7.78 4.88 23.29
CA GLU A 217 -9.16 4.95 23.75
C GLU A 217 -9.96 3.81 23.10
N ARG A 218 -10.76 3.09 23.90
CA ARG A 218 -11.67 2.06 23.38
C ARG A 218 -12.63 2.67 22.36
N GLY A 219 -12.90 1.93 21.30
CA GLY A 219 -13.73 2.40 20.19
C GLY A 219 -13.01 3.32 19.20
N GLN A 220 -11.73 3.67 19.42
CA GLN A 220 -10.95 4.53 18.51
C GLN A 220 -9.94 3.74 17.66
N GLY A 221 -9.42 4.42 16.64
CA GLY A 221 -8.34 3.92 15.80
C GLY A 221 -7.00 3.83 16.52
N PHE A 222 -6.06 3.09 15.94
CA PHE A 222 -4.70 2.99 16.44
C PHE A 222 -3.80 4.09 15.88
N GLY A 223 -2.90 4.59 16.73
CA GLY A 223 -1.75 5.37 16.29
C GLY A 223 -0.61 4.45 15.85
N LYS A 224 0.40 5.00 15.18
CA LYS A 224 1.51 4.21 14.65
C LYS A 224 2.26 3.38 15.71
N GLU A 225 2.42 3.90 16.93
CA GLU A 225 3.08 3.18 18.02
C GLU A 225 2.24 1.96 18.49
N HIS A 226 0.92 2.10 18.45
CA HIS A 226 -0.05 1.06 18.82
C HIS A 226 -0.11 -0.05 17.76
N GLU A 227 -0.08 0.28 16.46
CA GLU A 227 -0.15 -0.69 15.36
C GLU A 227 1.01 -1.70 15.34
N LEU A 228 2.20 -1.29 15.79
CA LEU A 228 3.39 -2.15 15.80
C LEU A 228 3.42 -3.11 16.99
N TYR A 229 2.66 -2.82 18.05
CA TYR A 229 2.73 -3.60 19.27
C TYR A 229 2.11 -5.01 19.16
N PRO A 230 0.94 -5.22 18.52
CA PRO A 230 0.42 -6.55 18.23
C PRO A 230 1.43 -7.48 17.54
N VAL A 231 2.16 -6.98 16.54
CA VAL A 231 3.19 -7.73 15.82
C VAL A 231 4.34 -8.13 16.76
N LYS A 232 4.79 -7.20 17.61
CA LYS A 232 5.82 -7.47 18.63
C LYS A 232 5.34 -8.51 19.64
N HIS A 233 4.10 -8.40 20.12
CA HIS A 233 3.50 -9.33 21.07
C HIS A 233 3.38 -10.74 20.46
N ALA A 234 3.03 -10.83 19.18
CA ALA A 234 2.98 -12.06 18.41
C ALA A 234 4.37 -12.65 18.05
N GLY A 235 5.46 -12.17 18.66
CA GLY A 235 6.81 -12.68 18.40
C GLY A 235 7.31 -12.40 16.98
N GLY A 236 6.92 -11.25 16.41
CA GLY A 236 7.31 -10.81 15.07
C GLY A 236 6.47 -11.40 13.94
N CYS A 237 5.42 -12.17 14.26
CA CYS A 237 4.49 -12.68 13.25
C CYS A 237 3.61 -11.55 12.70
N SER A 238 3.25 -11.63 11.42
CA SER A 238 2.23 -10.74 10.86
C SER A 238 0.87 -11.00 11.52
N VAL A 239 0.11 -9.94 11.75
CA VAL A 239 -1.15 -9.97 12.51
C VAL A 239 -2.28 -9.36 11.69
N PHE A 240 -3.41 -10.04 11.63
CA PHE A 240 -4.69 -9.44 11.26
C PHE A 240 -5.41 -8.94 12.51
N VAL A 241 -5.78 -7.65 12.49
CA VAL A 241 -6.70 -7.09 13.48
C VAL A 241 -8.10 -7.01 12.86
N VAL A 242 -9.05 -7.75 13.42
CA VAL A 242 -10.42 -7.90 12.93
C VAL A 242 -11.46 -7.27 13.86
N ASP A 243 -12.73 -7.26 13.46
CA ASP A 243 -13.85 -6.82 14.30
C ASP A 243 -13.68 -5.41 14.90
N TRP A 244 -13.32 -4.47 14.02
CA TRP A 244 -13.19 -3.07 14.39
C TRP A 244 -14.55 -2.42 14.68
N PRO A 245 -14.59 -1.39 15.54
CA PRO A 245 -15.80 -0.62 15.79
C PRO A 245 -16.40 -0.07 14.49
N HIS A 246 -17.71 -0.26 14.33
CA HIS A 246 -18.45 0.13 13.11
C HIS A 246 -18.27 1.61 12.76
N ASP A 247 -18.36 2.49 13.76
CA ASP A 247 -18.41 3.95 13.57
C ASP A 247 -17.10 4.56 13.04
N ILE A 248 -16.00 3.80 13.07
CA ILE A 248 -14.68 4.23 12.57
C ILE A 248 -14.27 3.50 11.28
N LYS A 249 -15.20 2.77 10.66
CA LYS A 249 -14.98 2.06 9.39
C LYS A 249 -15.89 2.58 8.28
N PRO A 250 -15.50 2.37 7.01
CA PRO A 250 -16.32 2.81 5.88
C PRO A 250 -17.71 2.17 5.88
N PHE A 251 -18.71 2.91 5.41
CA PHE A 251 -20.13 2.52 5.37
C PHE A 251 -20.43 1.21 4.62
N TYR A 252 -19.49 0.73 3.79
CA TYR A 252 -19.64 -0.48 2.97
C TYR A 252 -19.10 -1.75 3.63
N MET A 253 -18.54 -1.65 4.86
CA MET A 253 -18.18 -2.82 5.65
C MET A 253 -19.44 -3.47 6.23
N LYS A 254 -19.48 -4.80 6.27
CA LYS A 254 -20.59 -5.58 6.85
C LYS A 254 -20.45 -5.70 8.35
#